data_AF-A0A1C3XJ22-F1
#
_entry.id   AF-A0A1C3XJ22-F1
#
_cell.length_a   1.000
_cell.length_b   1.000
_cell.length_c   1.000
_cell.angle_alpha   90.00
_cell.angle_beta   90.00
_cell.angle_gamma   90.00
#
_symmetry.space_group_name_H-M   'P 1'
#
loop_
_entity.id
_entity.type
_entity.pdbx_description
1 polymer ?
#
loop_
_entity_poly.entity_id
_entity_poly.type
_entity_poly.pdbx_seq_one_letter_code
_entity_poly.pdbx_strand_id
1 'polypeptide(L)' 'MTYRVVNFSTGEIVAEMGLSQFDIAVQLADKLAAEVGHREVLGVVEMVTRYETKLAEESNEDSERR' A
#
# COMPACT_ATOMS: atom_id res chain seq x y z
N MET A 1 2.76 7.87 -0.86
CA MET A 1 1.63 7.19 -0.21
C MET A 1 0.46 7.19 -1.17
N THR A 2 -0.20 6.04 -1.27
CA THR A 2 -1.42 5.85 -2.04
C THR A 2 -2.44 5.11 -1.19
N TYR A 3 -3.72 5.31 -1.46
CA TYR A 3 -4.80 4.53 -0.87
C TYR A 3 -5.32 3.54 -1.91
N ARG A 4 -5.61 2.32 -1.48
CA ARG A 4 -6.19 1.30 -2.35
C ARG A 4 -7.51 0.82 -1.78
N VAL A 5 -8.51 0.67 -2.64
CA VAL A 5 -9.75 -0.04 -2.30
C VAL A 5 -9.54 -1.51 -2.67
N VAL A 6 -9.64 -2.40 -1.69
CA VAL A 6 -9.36 -3.82 -1.83
C VAL A 6 -10.61 -4.63 -1.50
N ASN A 7 -10.92 -5.60 -2.35
CA ASN A 7 -11.88 -6.64 -2.04
C ASN A 7 -11.17 -7.74 -1.22
N PHE A 8 -11.51 -7.89 0.05
CA PHE A 8 -10.88 -8.86 0.95
C PHE A 8 -11.25 -10.31 0.63
N SER A 9 -12.39 -10.54 -0.02
CA SER A 9 -12.81 -11.90 -0.41
C SER A 9 -12.00 -12.42 -1.60
N THR A 10 -11.60 -11.55 -2.53
CA THR A 10 -10.85 -11.94 -3.74
C THR A 10 -9.38 -11.55 -3.70
N GLY A 11 -9.00 -10.62 -2.81
CA GLY A 11 -7.68 -9.99 -2.77
C GLY A 11 -7.44 -8.96 -3.89
N GLU A 12 -8.46 -8.63 -4.69
CA GLU A 12 -8.33 -7.73 -5.83
C GLU A 12 -8.27 -6.26 -5.41
N ILE A 13 -7.37 -5.50 -6.05
CA ILE A 13 -7.31 -4.04 -5.94
C ILE A 13 -8.28 -3.45 -6.96
N VAL A 14 -9.38 -2.89 -6.47
CA VAL A 14 -10.45 -2.32 -7.29
C VAL A 14 -10.11 -0.90 -7.76
N ALA A 15 -9.39 -0.15 -6.93
CA ALA A 15 -8.94 1.19 -7.26
C ALA A 15 -7.67 1.55 -6.49
N GLU A 16 -6.85 2.43 -7.08
CA GLU A 16 -5.71 3.07 -6.44
C GLU A 16 -5.84 4.59 -6.59
N MET A 17 -5.58 5.31 -5.50
CA MET A 17 -5.77 6.75 -5.39
C MET A 17 -4.59 7.42 -4.70
N GLY A 18 -4.36 8.69 -5.01
CA GLY A 18 -3.28 9.46 -4.41
C GLY A 18 -3.55 9.83 -2.94
N LEU A 19 -2.51 10.28 -2.24
CA LEU A 19 -2.57 10.66 -0.81
C LEU A 19 -3.65 11.72 -0.50
N SER A 20 -3.97 12.63 -1.41
CA SER A 20 -4.99 13.66 -1.18
C SER A 20 -6.43 13.16 -1.34
N GLN A 21 -6.63 11.89 -1.69
CA GLN A 21 -7.92 11.33 -2.12
C GLN A 21 -8.48 10.29 -1.14
N PHE A 22 -8.08 10.35 0.14
CA PHE A 22 -8.57 9.42 1.17
C PHE A 22 -10.10 9.40 1.24
N ASP A 23 -10.75 10.56 1.32
CA ASP A 23 -12.21 10.65 1.41
C ASP A 23 -12.91 10.05 0.19
N ILE A 24 -12.30 10.18 -0.99
CA ILE A 24 -12.81 9.61 -2.24
C ILE A 24 -12.69 8.07 -2.19
N ALA A 25 -11.57 7.54 -1.67
CA ALA A 25 -11.38 6.10 -1.52
C ALA A 25 -12.41 5.49 -0.54
N VAL A 26 -12.70 6.17 0.56
CA VAL A 26 -13.72 5.74 1.53
C VAL A 26 -15.11 5.74 0.90
N GLN A 27 -15.49 6.84 0.23
CA GLN A 27 -16.78 6.93 -0.45
C GLN A 27 -16.95 5.85 -1.53
N LEU A 28 -15.88 5.55 -2.28
CA LEU A 28 -15.89 4.49 -3.27
C LEU A 28 -16.07 3.11 -2.62
N ALA A 29 -15.35 2.83 -1.53
CA ALA A 29 -15.48 1.57 -0.80
C ALA A 29 -16.91 1.39 -0.24
N ASP A 30 -17.48 2.42 0.39
CA ASP A 30 -18.86 2.39 0.91
C ASP A 30 -19.89 2.18 -0.21
N LYS A 31 -19.72 2.86 -1.35
CA LYS A 31 -20.63 2.72 -2.50
C LYS A 31 -20.61 1.30 -3.06
N LEU A 32 -19.41 0.76 -3.30
CA LEU A 32 -19.24 -0.60 -3.82
C LEU A 32 -19.73 -1.66 -2.82
N ALA A 33 -19.51 -1.44 -1.52
CA ALA A 33 -20.03 -2.30 -0.46
C ALA A 33 -21.56 -2.33 -0.44
N ALA A 34 -22.22 -1.18 -0.69
CA ALA A 34 -23.66 -1.10 -0.79
C ALA A 34 -24.21 -1.83 -2.03
N GLU A 35 -23.50 -1.79 -3.16
CA GLU A 35 -23.87 -2.51 -4.39
C GLU A 35 -23.77 -4.03 -4.24
N VAL A 36 -22.75 -4.51 -3.52
CA VAL A 36 -22.53 -5.94 -3.27
C VAL A 36 -23.42 -6.50 -2.15
N GLY A 37 -23.99 -5.63 -1.30
CA GLY A 37 -24.83 -6.01 -0.17
C GLY A 37 -24.07 -6.58 1.03
N HIS A 38 -22.73 -6.54 1.01
CA HIS A 38 -21.87 -7.06 2.06
C HIS A 38 -20.80 -6.03 2.44
N ARG A 39 -21.04 -5.34 3.57
CA ARG A 39 -20.20 -4.20 3.98
C ARG A 39 -18.77 -4.58 4.38
N GLU A 40 -18.56 -5.83 4.78
CA GLU A 40 -17.28 -6.31 5.31
C GLU A 40 -16.31 -6.80 4.21
N VAL A 41 -16.72 -6.75 2.94
CA VAL A 41 -15.94 -7.31 1.82
C VAL A 41 -14.94 -6.30 1.23
N LEU A 42 -15.17 -5.01 1.42
CA LEU A 42 -14.34 -3.94 0.85
C LEU A 42 -13.71 -3.10 1.95
N GLY A 43 -12.44 -2.76 1.76
CA GLY A 43 -11.72 -1.87 2.67
C GLY A 43 -10.76 -0.95 1.95
N VAL A 44 -10.43 0.16 2.61
CA VAL A 44 -9.39 1.09 2.16
C VAL A 44 -8.12 0.79 2.92
N VAL A 45 -7.02 0.56 2.21
CA VAL A 45 -5.70 0.33 2.79
C VAL A 45 -4.73 1.43 2.39
N GLU A 46 -3.91 1.86 3.35
CA GLU A 46 -2.84 2.84 3.14
C GLU A 46 -1.55 2.11 2.71
N MET A 47 -1.01 2.48 1.55
CA MET A 47 0.25 1.95 1.06
C MET A 47 1.39 2.91 1.40
N VAL A 48 2.28 2.45 2.28
CA VAL A 48 3.51 3.14 2.67
C VAL A 48 4.70 2.47 1.99
N THR A 49 5.35 3.17 1.06
CA THR A 49 6.61 2.71 0.45
C THR A 49 7.75 3.01 1.41
N ARG A 50 8.39 1.97 1.96
CA ARG A 50 9.61 2.12 2.76
C ARG A 50 10.82 1.92 1.86
N TYR A 51 11.70 2.92 1.81
CA TYR A 51 13.02 2.78 1.18
C TYR A 51 13.99 2.31 2.25
N GLU A 52 14.59 1.14 2.05
CA GLU A 52 15.74 0.70 2.82
C GLU A 52 16.99 1.15 2.07
N THR A 53 17.72 2.12 2.63
CA THR A 53 19.06 2.44 2.16
C THR A 53 19.96 1.28 2.58
N LYS A 54 20.49 0.52 1.61
CA LYS A 54 21.57 -0.43 1.90
C LYS A 54 22.69 0.35 2.57
N LEU A 55 23.06 -0.02 3.79
CA LEU A 55 24.29 0.45 4.41
C LEU A 55 25.41 0.15 3.40
N ALA A 56 26.19 1.17 3.03
CA ALA A 56 27.34 1.00 2.17
C ALA A 56 28.14 -0.18 2.72
N GLU A 57 28.43 -1.16 1.85
CA GLU A 57 29.28 -2.30 2.19
C GLU A 57 30.48 -1.76 2.98
N GLU A 58 30.65 -2.26 4.20
CA GLU A 58 31.74 -1.89 5.09
C GLU A 58 33.01 -1.87 4.25
N SER A 59 33.61 -0.68 4.10
CA SER A 59 34.92 -0.50 3.52
C SER A 59 35.90 -1.29 4.37
N ASN A 60 36.07 -2.57 4.03
CA ASN A 60 37.12 -3.42 4.55
C ASN A 60 38.40 -3.06 3.79
N GLU A 61 38.87 -1.83 3.99
CA GLU A 61 40.26 -1.45 3.75
C GLU A 61 41.11 -2.10 4.87
N ASP A 62 41.20 -3.42 4.91
CA ASP A 62 42.16 -4.09 5.80
C ASP A 62 42.48 -5.52 5.34
N SER A 63 43.11 -5.65 4.17
CA SER A 63 43.91 -6.80 3.66
C SER A 63 44.24 -6.46 2.19
N GLU A 64 45.43 -6.08 1.74
CA GLU A 64 46.75 -6.69 1.92
C GLU A 64 47.84 -5.61 1.78
N ARG A 65 48.28 -5.03 2.90
CA ARG A 65 49.70 -4.66 3.04
C ARG A 65 50.40 -5.87 3.63
N ARG A 66 50.97 -6.73 2.79
CA ARG A 66 52.20 -7.51 3.06
C ARG A 66 52.63 -8.32 1.85
#